data_AF-A0A139N8W3-F1
#
_entry.id   AF-A0A139N8W3-F1
#
_cell.length_a   1.000
_cell.length_b   1.000
_cell.length_c   1.000
_cell.angle_alpha   90.00
_cell.angle_beta   90.00
_cell.angle_gamma   90.00
#
_symmetry.space_group_name_H-M   'P 1'
#
loop_
_entity.id
_entity.type
_entity.pdbx_description
1 polymer ?
#
loop_
_entity_poly.entity_id
_entity_poly.type
_entity_poly.pdbx_seq_one_letter_code
_entity_poly.pdbx_strand_id
1 'polypeptide(L)'
;MIKNVFEVNSRGHPSPFNIDINRYFAWIIAGPSGSGKSTFLHRFIGLVATHDTSAEAYFMDFKADDELFSMSGTHVARGFNCLDMFETIYNRFENRLSKVETNDHNLYLIFDEWQAFLAYLEQTDKKKHKEILSKMLMMNSMGRSLGFRIILSSQRFLLVDLPGRYNFNCVISLSTSFLNASNNRQLLFPDMEKDEVIVKPRGYGYFQIEGEPVRMFRTIPVKNQQILNLRIQELFSRYE
;
A
#
# COMPACT_ATOMS: atom_id res chain seq x y z
N MET A 1 -15.21 -2.38 5.04
CA MET A 1 -14.72 -3.66 4.46
C MET A 1 -14.51 -3.49 2.97
N ILE A 2 -13.29 -3.72 2.48
CA ILE A 2 -12.97 -3.72 1.04
C ILE A 2 -13.17 -5.13 0.51
N LYS A 3 -14.11 -5.29 -0.43
CA LYS A 3 -14.48 -6.61 -0.96
C LYS A 3 -13.68 -6.97 -2.21
N ASN A 4 -13.54 -8.26 -2.47
CA ASN A 4 -12.93 -8.80 -3.68
C ASN A 4 -11.51 -8.28 -3.96
N VAL A 5 -10.64 -8.21 -2.94
CA VAL A 5 -9.27 -7.68 -3.10
C VAL A 5 -8.45 -8.60 -4.01
N PHE A 6 -8.55 -9.91 -3.80
CA PHE A 6 -7.94 -10.96 -4.61
C PHE A 6 -8.72 -12.27 -4.40
N GLU A 7 -8.31 -13.35 -5.06
CA GLU A 7 -8.87 -14.69 -4.86
C GLU A 7 -7.93 -15.56 -4.02
N VAL A 8 -8.49 -16.36 -3.12
CA VAL A 8 -7.77 -17.42 -2.40
C VAL A 8 -8.31 -18.77 -2.81
N ASN A 9 -7.46 -19.79 -2.80
CA ASN A 9 -7.93 -21.15 -3.04
C ASN A 9 -8.61 -21.69 -1.76
N SER A 10 -9.90 -21.97 -1.86
CA SER A 10 -10.67 -22.62 -0.80
C SER A 10 -11.15 -23.97 -1.32
N ARG A 11 -10.54 -25.05 -0.84
CA ARG A 11 -10.89 -26.44 -1.20
C ARG A 11 -10.88 -26.73 -2.70
N GLY A 12 -9.92 -26.15 -3.43
CA GLY A 12 -9.79 -26.33 -4.89
C GLY A 12 -10.48 -25.26 -5.73
N HIS A 13 -11.28 -24.38 -5.12
CA HIS A 13 -12.03 -23.34 -5.83
C HIS A 13 -11.50 -21.94 -5.49
N PRO A 14 -11.25 -21.08 -6.49
CA PRO A 14 -10.99 -19.66 -6.24
C PRO A 14 -12.20 -19.01 -5.59
N SER A 15 -11.98 -18.37 -4.44
CA SER A 15 -13.01 -17.60 -3.73
C SER A 15 -12.51 -16.17 -3.47
N PRO A 16 -13.38 -15.15 -3.57
CA PRO A 16 -12.97 -13.78 -3.30
C PRO A 16 -12.59 -13.58 -1.83
N PHE A 17 -11.49 -12.87 -1.62
CA PHE A 17 -11.00 -12.48 -0.31
C PHE A 17 -11.32 -11.01 -0.03
N ASN A 18 -11.88 -10.74 1.14
CA ASN A 18 -12.27 -9.41 1.59
C ASN A 18 -11.36 -8.98 2.74
N ILE A 19 -11.00 -7.70 2.81
CA ILE A 19 -10.16 -7.17 3.88
C ILE A 19 -10.93 -6.08 4.64
N ASP A 20 -10.96 -6.18 5.96
CA ASP A 20 -11.41 -5.09 6.81
C ASP A 20 -10.31 -4.05 6.98
N ILE A 21 -10.35 -2.99 6.16
CA ILE A 21 -9.35 -1.92 6.14
C ILE A 21 -9.25 -1.13 7.45
N ASN A 22 -10.30 -1.15 8.29
CA ASN A 22 -10.28 -0.47 9.59
C ASN A 22 -9.55 -1.31 10.66
N ARG A 23 -9.49 -2.63 10.47
CA ARG A 23 -8.71 -3.55 11.30
C ARG A 23 -7.28 -3.67 10.78
N TYR A 24 -7.13 -3.90 9.49
CA TYR A 24 -5.85 -4.09 8.81
C TYR A 24 -5.53 -2.83 8.00
N PHE A 25 -5.03 -1.81 8.70
CA PHE A 25 -4.92 -0.44 8.20
C PHE A 25 -3.55 -0.09 7.61
N ALA A 26 -2.52 -0.92 7.83
CA ALA A 26 -1.15 -0.66 7.41
C ALA A 26 -0.65 -1.80 6.52
N TRP A 27 -0.47 -1.51 5.22
CA TRP A 27 -0.19 -2.49 4.19
C TRP A 27 1.21 -2.31 3.61
N ILE A 28 1.88 -3.44 3.36
CA ILE A 28 3.07 -3.53 2.52
C ILE A 28 2.72 -4.35 1.27
N ILE A 29 3.01 -3.82 0.10
CA ILE A 29 2.85 -4.50 -1.19
C ILE A 29 4.21 -4.54 -1.88
N ALA A 30 4.86 -5.70 -1.85
CA ALA A 30 6.18 -5.91 -2.42
C ALA A 30 6.13 -6.80 -3.66
N GLY A 31 6.95 -6.53 -4.66
CA GLY A 31 7.12 -7.46 -5.78
C GLY A 31 7.96 -6.86 -6.90
N PRO A 32 8.77 -7.67 -7.61
CA PRO A 32 9.72 -7.17 -8.59
C PRO A 32 9.02 -6.49 -9.77
N SER A 33 9.77 -5.73 -10.57
CA SER A 33 9.24 -5.17 -11.83
C SER A 33 8.57 -6.26 -12.68
N GLY A 34 7.44 -5.93 -13.29
CA GLY A 34 6.63 -6.86 -14.08
C GLY A 34 5.77 -7.85 -13.26
N SER A 35 5.82 -7.84 -11.92
CA SER A 35 4.98 -8.72 -11.08
C SER A 35 3.48 -8.38 -11.11
N GLY A 36 3.12 -7.18 -11.58
CA GLY A 36 1.74 -6.66 -11.57
C GLY A 36 1.41 -5.75 -10.38
N LYS A 37 2.42 -5.24 -9.67
CA LYS A 37 2.31 -4.26 -8.57
C LYS A 37 1.43 -3.07 -8.91
N SER A 38 1.76 -2.30 -9.95
CA SER A 38 0.98 -1.13 -10.35
C SER A 38 -0.46 -1.49 -10.69
N THR A 39 -0.69 -2.58 -11.43
CA THR A 39 -2.04 -3.08 -11.76
C THR A 39 -2.83 -3.47 -10.51
N PHE A 40 -2.19 -4.11 -9.54
CA PHE A 40 -2.80 -4.47 -8.27
C PHE A 40 -3.17 -3.23 -7.46
N LEU A 41 -2.23 -2.28 -7.33
CA LEU A 41 -2.43 -1.04 -6.59
C LEU A 41 -3.54 -0.19 -7.22
N HIS A 42 -3.51 -0.02 -8.54
CA HIS A 42 -4.54 0.67 -9.31
C HIS A 42 -5.93 0.07 -9.07
N ARG A 43 -6.05 -1.26 -9.16
CA ARG A 43 -7.30 -1.95 -8.84
C ARG A 43 -7.72 -1.74 -7.39
N PHE A 44 -6.79 -1.83 -6.44
CA PHE A 44 -7.07 -1.62 -5.02
C PHE A 44 -7.60 -0.20 -4.74
N ILE A 45 -7.01 0.83 -5.33
CA ILE A 45 -7.49 2.22 -5.20
C ILE A 45 -8.93 2.33 -5.70
N GLY A 46 -9.27 1.70 -6.83
CA GLY A 46 -10.66 1.68 -7.29
C GLY A 46 -11.62 0.89 -6.39
N LEU A 47 -11.13 -0.14 -5.69
CA LEU A 47 -11.93 -0.82 -4.66
C LEU A 47 -12.14 0.08 -3.44
N VAL A 48 -11.16 0.89 -3.04
CA VAL A 48 -11.32 1.93 -2.02
C VAL A 48 -12.40 2.92 -2.45
N ALA A 49 -12.29 3.47 -3.67
CA ALA A 49 -13.29 4.38 -4.23
C ALA A 49 -14.72 3.80 -4.21
N THR A 50 -14.84 2.48 -4.44
CA THR A 50 -16.13 1.76 -4.50
C THR A 50 -16.71 1.41 -3.14
N HIS A 51 -15.87 1.06 -2.16
CA HIS A 51 -16.32 0.46 -0.89
C HIS A 51 -16.18 1.40 0.31
N ASP A 52 -15.34 2.41 0.22
CA ASP A 52 -15.22 3.49 1.20
C ASP A 52 -15.62 4.81 0.52
N THR A 53 -16.93 5.08 0.56
CA THR A 53 -17.54 6.22 -0.14
C THR A 53 -17.19 7.56 0.48
N SER A 54 -16.65 7.56 1.71
CA SER A 54 -16.13 8.73 2.42
C SER A 54 -14.61 8.82 2.40
N ALA A 55 -13.88 7.87 1.81
CA ALA A 55 -12.42 7.89 1.80
C ALA A 55 -11.88 9.20 1.19
N GLU A 56 -10.90 9.79 1.87
CA GLU A 56 -9.98 10.78 1.31
C GLU A 56 -8.68 10.04 1.01
N ALA A 57 -8.16 10.11 -0.21
CA ALA A 57 -6.99 9.34 -0.59
C ALA A 57 -5.94 10.20 -1.28
N TYR A 58 -4.74 10.15 -0.75
CA TYR A 58 -3.56 10.81 -1.27
C TYR A 58 -2.65 9.78 -1.93
N PHE A 59 -2.35 9.99 -3.21
CA PHE A 59 -1.52 9.10 -4.01
C PHE A 59 -0.20 9.77 -4.38
N MET A 60 0.90 9.07 -4.09
CA MET A 60 2.26 9.52 -4.36
C MET A 60 2.94 8.54 -5.31
N ASP A 61 3.24 9.03 -6.52
CA ASP A 61 3.96 8.33 -7.57
C ASP A 61 5.29 9.04 -7.83
N PHE A 62 6.32 8.67 -7.05
CA PHE A 62 7.60 9.35 -7.07
C PHE A 62 8.35 9.21 -8.41
N LYS A 63 8.23 8.05 -9.07
CA LYS A 63 8.93 7.80 -10.35
C LYS A 63 8.22 8.47 -11.52
N ALA A 64 6.89 8.56 -11.47
CA ALA A 64 6.07 9.14 -12.54
C ALA A 64 6.34 8.53 -13.93
N ASP A 65 6.76 7.27 -13.97
CA ASP A 65 7.12 6.51 -15.18
C ASP A 65 6.03 5.54 -15.63
N ASP A 66 4.94 5.41 -14.85
CA ASP A 66 3.84 4.49 -15.13
C ASP A 66 2.60 5.23 -15.70
N GLU A 67 2.34 5.05 -16.98
CA GLU A 67 1.18 5.62 -17.68
C GLU A 67 -0.17 5.10 -17.13
N LEU A 68 -0.16 4.01 -16.34
CA LEU A 68 -1.37 3.47 -15.71
C LEU A 68 -2.04 4.50 -14.78
N PHE A 69 -1.25 5.34 -14.11
CA PHE A 69 -1.74 6.36 -13.18
C PHE A 69 -1.83 7.72 -13.87
N SER A 70 -2.74 7.84 -14.84
CA SER A 70 -2.96 9.10 -15.61
C SER A 70 -3.73 10.19 -14.85
N MET A 71 -4.15 9.92 -13.61
CA MET A 71 -5.04 10.80 -12.83
C MET A 71 -4.30 12.05 -12.36
N SER A 72 -5.05 13.13 -12.15
CA SER A 72 -4.50 14.41 -11.68
C SER A 72 -5.40 15.00 -10.60
N GLY A 73 -4.86 15.86 -9.74
CA GLY A 73 -5.63 16.51 -8.68
C GLY A 73 -4.72 16.91 -7.54
N THR A 74 -5.26 17.65 -6.58
CA THR A 74 -4.49 18.12 -5.40
C THR A 74 -4.06 16.97 -4.49
N HIS A 75 -4.68 15.79 -4.63
CA HIS A 75 -4.35 14.56 -3.91
C HIS A 75 -3.46 13.59 -4.70
N VAL A 76 -2.94 14.00 -5.85
CA VAL A 76 -1.97 13.22 -6.63
C VAL A 76 -0.65 13.97 -6.69
N ALA A 77 0.40 13.41 -6.09
CA ALA A 77 1.75 13.95 -6.16
C ALA A 77 2.68 13.07 -6.99
N ARG A 78 3.60 13.73 -7.69
CA ARG A 78 4.62 13.11 -8.52
C ARG A 78 5.98 13.73 -8.27
N GLY A 79 7.05 12.95 -8.42
CA GLY A 79 8.41 13.42 -8.22
C GLY A 79 8.59 14.14 -6.87
N PHE A 80 9.20 15.31 -6.90
CA PHE A 80 9.53 16.08 -5.68
C PHE A 80 8.30 16.52 -4.87
N ASN A 81 7.13 16.67 -5.50
CA ASN A 81 5.89 17.04 -4.80
C ASN A 81 5.41 15.95 -3.82
N CYS A 82 5.95 14.72 -3.92
CA CYS A 82 5.63 13.66 -2.96
C CYS A 82 6.07 14.02 -1.54
N LEU A 83 7.14 14.80 -1.39
CA LEU A 83 7.58 15.26 -0.07
C LEU A 83 6.56 16.21 0.55
N ASP A 84 6.12 17.23 -0.20
CA ASP A 84 5.15 18.21 0.28
C ASP A 84 3.80 17.55 0.58
N MET A 85 3.40 16.57 -0.24
CA MET A 85 2.20 15.76 0.00
C MET A 85 2.32 14.94 1.29
N PHE A 86 3.45 14.27 1.50
CA PHE A 86 3.69 13.51 2.73
C PHE A 86 3.61 14.41 3.97
N GLU A 87 4.23 15.59 3.92
CA GLU A 87 4.19 16.56 5.01
C GLU A 87 2.77 17.08 5.27
N THR A 88 1.99 17.31 4.20
CA THR A 88 0.57 17.67 4.31
C THR A 88 -0.24 16.60 5.04
N ILE A 89 -0.06 15.32 4.67
CA ILE A 89 -0.73 14.20 5.33
C ILE A 89 -0.28 14.08 6.80
N TYR A 90 1.00 14.28 7.08
CA TYR A 90 1.51 14.24 8.45
C TYR A 90 0.94 15.38 9.31
N ASN A 91 0.79 16.59 8.76
CA ASN A 91 0.12 17.69 9.46
C ASN A 91 -1.35 17.37 9.77
N ARG A 92 -2.08 16.72 8.84
CA ARG A 92 -3.44 16.20 9.09
C ARG A 92 -3.42 15.18 10.24
N PHE A 93 -2.39 14.31 10.30
CA PHE A 93 -2.22 13.37 11.41
C PHE A 93 -2.06 14.09 12.75
N GLU A 94 -1.22 15.13 12.83
CA GLU A 94 -1.04 15.92 14.05
C GLU A 94 -2.32 16.67 14.45
N ASN A 95 -3.08 17.18 13.48
CA ASN A 95 -4.35 17.85 13.73
C ASN A 95 -5.41 16.87 14.28
N ARG A 96 -5.50 15.65 13.75
CA ARG A 96 -6.40 14.62 14.30
C ARG A 96 -5.94 14.14 15.68
N LEU A 97 -4.63 13.99 15.88
CA LEU A 97 -4.05 13.59 17.17
C LEU A 97 -4.33 14.62 18.26
N SER A 98 -4.23 15.92 17.93
CA SER A 98 -4.53 17.04 18.82
C SER A 98 -6.02 17.40 18.89
N LYS A 99 -6.88 16.70 18.14
CA LYS A 99 -8.33 16.93 18.04
C LYS A 99 -8.73 18.30 17.45
N VAL A 100 -7.80 18.95 16.74
CA VAL A 100 -8.09 20.14 15.92
C VAL A 100 -8.91 19.73 14.69
N GLU A 101 -8.66 18.54 14.15
CA GLU A 101 -9.41 17.93 13.05
C GLU A 101 -10.17 16.71 13.54
N THR A 102 -11.40 16.51 13.07
CA THR A 102 -12.20 15.31 13.33
C THR A 102 -11.72 14.13 12.49
N ASN A 103 -11.98 12.90 12.95
CA ASN A 103 -11.67 11.66 12.23
C ASN A 103 -12.94 10.97 11.68
N ASP A 104 -13.82 11.74 11.04
CA ASP A 104 -15.12 11.30 10.51
C ASP A 104 -15.02 10.41 9.26
N HIS A 105 -13.87 10.40 8.61
CA HIS A 105 -13.58 9.55 7.45
C HIS A 105 -12.15 9.00 7.46
N ASN A 106 -11.91 7.97 6.65
CA ASN A 106 -10.60 7.39 6.48
C ASN A 106 -9.72 8.25 5.56
N LEU A 107 -8.47 8.49 5.99
CA LEU A 107 -7.45 9.16 5.19
C LEU A 107 -6.42 8.13 4.73
N TYR A 108 -6.33 7.92 3.42
CA TYR A 108 -5.43 6.95 2.81
C TYR A 108 -4.14 7.65 2.36
N LEU A 109 -3.00 7.18 2.88
CA LEU A 109 -1.68 7.47 2.36
C LEU A 109 -1.27 6.31 1.45
N ILE A 110 -1.16 6.54 0.15
CA ILE A 110 -0.84 5.52 -0.84
C ILE A 110 0.44 5.91 -1.58
N PHE A 111 1.47 5.07 -1.49
CA PHE A 111 2.77 5.29 -2.12
C PHE A 111 3.06 4.16 -3.11
N ASP A 112 3.20 4.45 -4.41
CA ASP A 112 3.45 3.39 -5.40
C ASP A 112 4.86 2.79 -5.30
N GLU A 113 5.85 3.65 -5.03
CA GLU A 113 7.26 3.26 -4.88
C GLU A 113 7.90 4.02 -3.71
N TRP A 114 7.67 3.53 -2.49
CA TRP A 114 8.22 4.09 -1.25
C TRP A 114 9.75 4.07 -1.20
N GLN A 115 10.38 2.97 -1.65
CA GLN A 115 11.83 2.83 -1.59
C GLN A 115 12.56 3.85 -2.46
N ALA A 116 12.03 4.20 -3.65
CA ALA A 116 12.68 5.17 -4.52
C ALA A 116 12.66 6.59 -3.91
N PHE A 117 11.55 6.95 -3.24
CA PHE A 117 11.44 8.22 -2.52
C PHE A 117 12.45 8.30 -1.37
N LEU A 118 12.55 7.25 -0.55
CA LEU A 118 13.52 7.22 0.54
C LEU A 118 14.97 7.23 0.04
N ALA A 119 15.29 6.46 -1.01
CA ALA A 119 16.63 6.42 -1.58
C ALA A 119 17.07 7.79 -2.13
N TYR A 120 16.14 8.57 -2.67
CA TYR A 120 16.39 9.96 -3.04
C TYR A 120 16.72 10.81 -1.81
N LEU A 121 15.87 10.79 -0.77
CA LEU A 121 16.09 11.56 0.45
C LEU A 121 17.39 11.17 1.17
N GLU A 122 17.74 9.89 1.21
CA GLU A 122 18.99 9.44 1.82
C GLU A 122 20.23 10.06 1.14
N GLN A 123 20.15 10.28 -0.17
CA GLN A 123 21.23 10.88 -0.94
C GLN A 123 21.24 12.41 -0.84
N THR A 124 20.07 13.06 -0.88
CA THR A 124 19.97 14.52 -0.97
C THR A 124 19.86 15.21 0.38
N ASP A 125 19.16 14.61 1.35
CA ASP A 125 18.95 15.16 2.69
C ASP A 125 18.74 14.05 3.73
N LYS A 126 19.86 13.57 4.30
CA LYS A 126 19.87 12.52 5.34
C LYS A 126 19.08 12.91 6.60
N LYS A 127 18.95 14.20 6.91
CA LYS A 127 18.18 14.66 8.06
C LYS A 127 16.69 14.49 7.76
N LYS A 128 16.24 14.95 6.59
CA LYS A 128 14.86 14.77 6.14
C LYS A 128 14.51 13.29 5.98
N HIS A 129 15.40 12.45 5.45
CA HIS A 129 15.20 11.00 5.39
C HIS A 129 14.86 10.41 6.78
N LYS A 130 15.66 10.71 7.80
CA LYS A 130 15.40 10.24 9.18
C LYS A 130 14.09 10.80 9.75
N GLU A 131 13.80 12.07 9.47
CA GLU A 131 12.55 12.72 9.88
C GLU A 131 11.32 12.02 9.29
N ILE A 132 11.33 11.74 7.99
CA ILE A 132 10.25 11.05 7.27
C ILE A 132 10.02 9.64 7.82
N LEU A 133 11.09 8.88 8.09
CA LEU A 133 10.98 7.56 8.74
C LEU A 133 10.34 7.67 10.14
N SER A 134 10.73 8.65 10.93
CA SER A 134 10.15 8.91 12.26
C SER A 134 8.66 9.27 12.18
N LYS A 135 8.28 10.11 11.22
CA LYS A 135 6.89 10.51 10.95
C LYS A 135 6.04 9.32 10.49
N MET A 136 6.57 8.48 9.59
CA MET A 136 5.92 7.24 9.17
C MET A 136 5.70 6.28 10.34
N LEU A 137 6.68 6.13 11.23
CA LEU A 137 6.55 5.31 12.44
C LEU A 137 5.42 5.80 13.36
N MET A 138 5.33 7.11 13.58
CA MET A 138 4.27 7.73 14.38
C MET A 138 2.88 7.45 13.77
N MET A 139 2.72 7.71 12.47
CA MET A 139 1.48 7.43 11.75
C MET A 139 1.11 5.94 11.79
N ASN A 140 2.08 5.04 11.61
CA ASN A 140 1.83 3.60 11.65
C ASN A 140 1.42 3.13 13.07
N SER A 141 2.02 3.71 14.11
CA SER A 141 1.77 3.30 15.49
C SER A 141 0.45 3.85 16.06
N MET A 142 0.07 5.08 15.69
CA MET A 142 -1.07 5.78 16.29
C MET A 142 -2.20 6.11 15.30
N GLY A 143 -1.97 5.95 14.00
CA GLY A 143 -2.89 6.42 12.96
C GLY A 143 -4.18 5.62 12.85
N ARG A 144 -4.22 4.36 13.33
CA ARG A 144 -5.41 3.50 13.22
C ARG A 144 -6.67 4.15 13.79
N SER A 145 -6.59 4.60 15.04
CA SER A 145 -7.71 5.23 15.76
C SER A 145 -8.05 6.61 15.21
N LEU A 146 -7.12 7.24 14.49
CA LEU A 146 -7.28 8.54 13.84
C LEU A 146 -7.81 8.44 12.40
N GLY A 147 -8.11 7.22 11.93
CA GLY A 147 -8.66 7.00 10.58
C GLY A 147 -7.60 6.91 9.47
N PHE A 148 -6.31 6.86 9.78
CA PHE A 148 -5.26 6.72 8.76
C PHE A 148 -5.16 5.29 8.25
N ARG A 149 -5.03 5.15 6.93
CA ARG A 149 -4.79 3.90 6.21
C ARG A 149 -3.51 4.06 5.40
N ILE A 150 -2.48 3.28 5.71
CA ILE A 150 -1.15 3.39 5.12
C ILE A 150 -0.97 2.25 4.13
N ILE A 151 -0.71 2.57 2.87
CA ILE A 151 -0.51 1.59 1.80
C ILE A 151 0.83 1.89 1.13
N LEU A 152 1.86 1.13 1.52
CA LEU A 152 3.18 1.27 0.93
C LEU A 152 3.42 0.16 -0.08
N SER A 153 3.73 0.56 -1.30
CA SER A 153 4.15 -0.32 -2.37
C SER A 153 5.61 -0.05 -2.73
N SER A 154 6.37 -1.09 -3.05
CA SER A 154 7.72 -0.97 -3.61
C SER A 154 8.12 -2.24 -4.34
N GLN A 155 9.08 -2.14 -5.27
CA GLN A 155 9.62 -3.33 -5.90
C GLN A 155 10.32 -4.25 -4.90
N ARG A 156 11.00 -3.63 -3.94
CA ARG A 156 11.66 -4.28 -2.83
C ARG A 156 11.74 -3.30 -1.67
N PHE A 157 11.55 -3.80 -0.45
CA PHE A 157 11.76 -3.03 0.77
C PHE A 157 13.05 -3.45 1.45
N LEU A 158 13.65 -2.52 2.19
CA LEU A 158 14.67 -2.80 3.18
C LEU A 158 14.05 -2.64 4.58
N LEU A 159 14.58 -3.35 5.57
CA LEU A 159 14.05 -3.28 6.94
C LEU A 159 14.19 -1.86 7.52
N VAL A 160 15.27 -1.16 7.16
CA VAL A 160 15.54 0.23 7.56
C VAL A 160 14.49 1.21 7.01
N ASP A 161 13.88 0.88 5.87
CA ASP A 161 12.87 1.70 5.19
C ASP A 161 11.46 1.49 5.77
N LEU A 162 11.31 0.52 6.67
CA LEU A 162 10.03 0.12 7.26
C LEU A 162 10.10 0.18 8.80
N PRO A 163 10.26 1.38 9.38
CA PRO A 163 10.26 1.53 10.83
C PRO A 163 8.91 1.05 11.39
N GLY A 164 8.97 0.22 12.43
CA GLY A 164 7.78 -0.46 12.94
C GLY A 164 7.21 -1.49 11.96
N ARG A 165 8.07 -2.19 11.19
CA ARG A 165 7.69 -3.27 10.25
C ARG A 165 6.59 -4.19 10.78
N TYR A 166 6.63 -4.56 12.05
CA TYR A 166 5.65 -5.46 12.67
C TYR A 166 4.26 -4.84 12.86
N ASN A 167 4.11 -3.52 12.78
CA ASN A 167 2.80 -2.83 12.82
C ASN A 167 2.07 -2.87 11.46
N PHE A 168 2.76 -3.27 10.37
CA PHE A 168 2.12 -3.52 9.08
C PHE A 168 1.37 -4.86 9.13
N ASN A 169 0.07 -4.75 9.35
CA ASN A 169 -0.85 -5.85 9.62
C ASN A 169 -1.51 -6.45 8.37
N CYS A 170 -1.13 -5.99 7.18
CA CYS A 170 -1.37 -6.69 5.92
C CYS A 170 -0.11 -6.66 5.07
N VAL A 171 0.46 -7.83 4.76
CA VAL A 171 1.68 -7.95 3.97
C VAL A 171 1.38 -8.76 2.73
N ILE A 172 1.73 -8.22 1.57
CA ILE A 172 1.45 -8.80 0.26
C ILE A 172 2.77 -8.88 -0.52
N SER A 173 3.08 -10.08 -1.01
CA SER A 173 4.15 -10.34 -1.97
C SER A 173 3.55 -10.73 -3.31
N LEU A 174 3.73 -9.90 -4.33
CA LEU A 174 3.42 -10.19 -5.73
C LEU A 174 4.62 -10.89 -6.38
N SER A 175 4.34 -11.96 -7.13
CA SER A 175 5.31 -12.96 -7.59
C SER A 175 5.78 -13.89 -6.47
N THR A 176 5.37 -15.16 -6.53
CA THR A 176 5.78 -16.19 -5.58
C THR A 176 7.30 -16.44 -5.58
N SER A 177 7.97 -16.31 -6.73
CA SER A 177 9.42 -16.54 -6.84
C SER A 177 10.26 -15.45 -6.16
N PHE A 178 9.66 -14.30 -5.84
CA PHE A 178 10.32 -13.21 -5.11
C PHE A 178 10.77 -13.64 -3.71
N LEU A 179 10.08 -14.62 -3.12
CA LEU A 179 10.33 -15.17 -1.78
C LEU A 179 11.40 -16.28 -1.78
N ASN A 180 11.96 -16.65 -2.94
CA ASN A 180 13.12 -17.54 -2.97
C ASN A 180 14.35 -16.85 -2.36
N ALA A 181 14.43 -15.52 -2.46
CA ALA A 181 15.47 -14.73 -1.82
C ALA A 181 15.17 -14.58 -0.32
N SER A 182 16.14 -14.97 0.52
CA SER A 182 15.98 -15.03 1.97
C SER A 182 15.63 -13.67 2.59
N ASN A 183 16.29 -12.62 2.15
CA ASN A 183 16.05 -11.25 2.62
C ASN A 183 14.60 -10.77 2.36
N ASN A 184 14.04 -11.04 1.19
CA ASN A 184 12.67 -10.69 0.86
C ASN A 184 11.69 -11.53 1.67
N ARG A 185 11.94 -12.85 1.76
CA ARG A 185 11.09 -13.77 2.51
C ARG A 185 11.06 -13.42 3.99
N GLN A 186 12.21 -13.29 4.64
CA GLN A 186 12.28 -12.97 6.07
C GLN A 186 11.73 -11.58 6.39
N LEU A 187 11.86 -10.60 5.49
CA LEU A 187 11.27 -9.28 5.69
C LEU A 187 9.74 -9.32 5.58
N LEU A 188 9.18 -10.08 4.63
CA LEU A 188 7.72 -10.08 4.37
C LEU A 188 6.98 -11.12 5.24
N PHE A 189 7.57 -12.30 5.40
CA PHE A 189 7.00 -13.45 6.09
C PHE A 189 8.12 -14.15 6.91
N PRO A 190 8.46 -13.61 8.10
CA PRO A 190 9.57 -14.10 8.92
C PRO A 190 9.51 -15.61 9.23
N ASP A 191 8.30 -16.13 9.41
CA ASP A 191 8.06 -17.53 9.77
C ASP A 191 7.94 -18.47 8.56
N MET A 192 8.08 -17.96 7.33
CA MET A 192 7.99 -18.76 6.11
C MET A 192 9.35 -19.33 5.73
N GLU A 193 9.43 -20.64 5.65
CA GLU A 193 10.61 -21.35 5.21
C GLU A 193 10.75 -21.41 3.68
N LYS A 194 11.95 -21.73 3.20
CA LYS A 194 12.26 -21.70 1.76
C LYS A 194 11.48 -22.77 0.99
N ASP A 195 11.33 -23.95 1.57
CA ASP A 195 10.64 -25.11 1.00
C ASP A 195 9.12 -24.95 0.97
N GLU A 196 8.55 -24.02 1.74
CA GLU A 196 7.14 -23.63 1.66
C GLU A 196 6.82 -22.75 0.44
N VAL A 197 7.85 -22.20 -0.22
CA VAL A 197 7.68 -21.32 -1.39
C VAL A 197 7.34 -22.16 -2.63
N ILE A 198 6.08 -22.08 -3.06
CA ILE A 198 5.58 -22.73 -4.27
C ILE A 198 5.58 -21.70 -5.41
N VAL A 199 6.43 -21.91 -6.41
CA VAL A 199 6.51 -21.04 -7.57
C VAL A 199 5.29 -21.22 -8.47
N LYS A 200 4.62 -20.10 -8.77
CA LYS A 200 3.49 -19.99 -9.70
C LYS A 200 3.77 -18.92 -10.76
N PRO A 201 3.03 -18.93 -11.88
CA PRO A 201 3.10 -17.88 -12.89
C PRO A 201 2.70 -16.51 -12.36
N ARG A 202 2.87 -15.48 -13.20
CA ARG A 202 2.41 -14.11 -12.92
C ARG A 202 0.93 -14.08 -12.53
N GLY A 203 0.58 -13.18 -11.63
CA GLY A 203 -0.77 -13.05 -11.08
C GLY A 203 -1.00 -13.89 -9.82
N TYR A 204 0.01 -14.65 -9.37
CA TYR A 204 0.01 -15.28 -8.05
C TYR A 204 0.95 -14.55 -7.10
N GLY A 205 0.62 -14.62 -5.82
CA GLY A 205 1.42 -14.07 -4.74
C GLY A 205 1.11 -14.72 -3.41
N TYR A 206 1.79 -14.27 -2.36
CA TYR A 206 1.49 -14.64 -0.99
C TYR A 206 1.04 -13.42 -0.22
N PHE A 207 0.13 -13.60 0.73
CA PHE A 207 -0.26 -12.56 1.65
C PHE A 207 -0.34 -13.11 3.07
N GLN A 208 -0.18 -12.20 4.03
CA GLN A 208 -0.43 -12.45 5.43
C GLN A 208 -1.20 -11.28 6.00
N ILE A 209 -2.17 -11.62 6.84
CA ILE A 209 -2.90 -10.67 7.67
C ILE A 209 -2.48 -10.94 9.11
N GLU A 210 -2.35 -9.90 9.93
CA GLU A 210 -1.95 -10.06 11.33
C GLU A 210 -2.80 -11.11 12.06
N GLY A 211 -2.12 -12.05 12.71
CA GLY A 211 -2.73 -13.17 13.43
C GLY A 211 -3.13 -14.37 12.57
N GLU A 212 -2.92 -14.32 11.25
CA GLU A 212 -3.28 -15.38 10.31
C GLU A 212 -2.03 -16.00 9.65
N PRO A 213 -2.10 -17.27 9.21
CA PRO A 213 -1.01 -17.89 8.47
C PRO A 213 -0.86 -17.25 7.07
N VAL A 214 0.36 -17.37 6.54
CA VAL A 214 0.69 -16.97 5.16
C VAL A 214 -0.13 -17.83 4.19
N ARG A 215 -0.79 -17.19 3.22
CA ARG A 215 -1.61 -17.88 2.22
C ARG A 215 -1.29 -17.39 0.81
N MET A 216 -1.42 -18.28 -0.15
CA MET A 216 -1.31 -17.93 -1.56
C MET A 216 -2.61 -17.26 -2.03
N PHE A 217 -2.48 -16.26 -2.89
CA PHE A 217 -3.59 -15.62 -3.58
C PHE A 217 -3.35 -15.54 -5.09
N ARG A 218 -4.43 -15.24 -5.82
CA ARG A 218 -4.41 -14.88 -7.22
C ARG A 218 -5.01 -13.48 -7.41
N THR A 219 -4.35 -12.63 -8.20
CA THR A 219 -4.86 -11.31 -8.56
C THR A 219 -6.09 -11.43 -9.45
N ILE A 220 -7.03 -10.51 -9.28
CA ILE A 220 -8.21 -10.41 -10.12
C ILE A 220 -7.94 -9.38 -11.23
N PRO A 221 -8.04 -9.75 -12.52
CA PRO A 221 -7.83 -8.81 -13.61
C PRO A 221 -8.93 -7.74 -13.65
N VAL A 222 -8.56 -6.52 -14.05
CA VAL A 222 -9.51 -5.43 -14.29
C VAL A 222 -10.15 -5.65 -15.66
N LYS A 223 -11.50 -5.74 -15.70
CA LYS A 223 -12.24 -5.93 -16.97
C LYS A 223 -12.48 -4.62 -17.72
N ASN A 224 -12.75 -3.53 -17.01
CA ASN A 224 -13.02 -2.22 -17.60
C ASN A 224 -12.13 -1.16 -16.93
N GLN A 225 -11.05 -0.79 -17.61
CA GLN A 225 -10.08 0.21 -17.13
C GLN A 225 -10.68 1.61 -17.11
N GLN A 226 -11.55 1.97 -18.05
CA GLN A 226 -12.16 3.30 -18.11
C GLN A 226 -13.02 3.58 -16.87
N ILE A 227 -13.90 2.64 -16.50
CA ILE A 227 -14.72 2.77 -15.29
C ILE A 227 -13.84 2.81 -14.04
N LEU A 228 -12.76 2.02 -14.00
CA LEU A 228 -11.83 2.04 -12.89
C LEU A 228 -11.17 3.42 -12.74
N ASN A 229 -10.64 3.97 -13.83
CA ASN A 229 -9.98 5.29 -13.83
C ASN A 229 -10.93 6.40 -13.40
N LEU A 230 -12.19 6.38 -13.88
CA LEU A 230 -13.21 7.36 -13.47
C LEU A 230 -13.44 7.33 -11.96
N ARG A 231 -13.60 6.14 -11.36
CA ARG A 231 -13.78 6.01 -9.90
C ARG A 231 -12.56 6.47 -9.11
N ILE A 232 -11.37 6.21 -9.62
CA ILE A 232 -10.13 6.65 -8.98
C ILE A 232 -10.00 8.17 -9.04
N GLN A 233 -10.34 8.78 -10.18
CA GLN A 233 -10.38 10.23 -10.32
C GLN A 233 -11.40 10.86 -9.36
N GLU A 234 -12.61 10.29 -9.27
CA GLU A 234 -13.62 10.73 -8.30
C GLU A 234 -13.14 10.64 -6.84
N LEU A 235 -12.38 9.59 -6.50
CA LEU A 235 -11.80 9.44 -5.16
C LEU A 235 -10.78 10.54 -4.87
N PHE A 236 -9.89 10.84 -5.82
CA PHE A 236 -8.83 11.84 -5.61
C PHE A 236 -9.36 13.28 -5.59
N SER A 237 -10.47 13.56 -6.28
CA SER A 237 -11.09 14.90 -6.28
C SER A 237 -12.18 15.08 -5.22
N ARG A 238 -12.43 14.09 -4.34
CA ARG A 238 -13.54 14.10 -3.39
C ARG A 238 -13.46 15.21 -2.31
N TYR A 239 -12.25 15.65 -2.01
CA TYR A 239 -11.94 16.62 -0.95
C TYR A 239 -11.07 17.79 -1.48
N GLU A 240 -11.19 18.09 -2.78
CA GLU A 240 -10.57 19.28 -3.41
C GLU A 240 -11.19 20.60 -2.93
#